data_AF-A0A3E1NJZ4-F1
#
_entry.id   AF-A0A3E1NJZ4-F1
#
_cell.length_a   1.000
_cell.length_b   1.000
_cell.length_c   1.000
_cell.angle_alpha   90.00
_cell.angle_beta   90.00
_cell.angle_gamma   90.00
#
_symmetry.space_group_name_H-M   'P 1'
#
loop_
_entity.id
_entity.type
_entity.pdbx_description
1 polymer ?
#
loop_
_entity_poly.entity_id
_entity_poly.type
_entity_poly.pdbx_seq_one_letter_code
_entity_poly.pdbx_strand_id
1 'polypeptide(L)'
;MSDITTKTALRNDYTPGPFTASFKKDTDLFYTSFFHEARLGEDERIQFTGRILAVMLHPQHGTVVFYLQNNDGKWVPDNNTDTGIEPDLLDWCNEQISKHLS
;
A
#
# COMPACT_ATOMS: atom_id res chain seq x y z
N MET A 1 17.11 -35.74 -6.77
CA MET A 1 16.37 -34.69 -7.52
C MET A 1 15.10 -34.47 -6.75
N SER A 2 15.06 -33.41 -5.94
CA SER A 2 13.87 -33.05 -5.17
C SER A 2 12.96 -32.21 -6.06
N ASP A 3 11.81 -32.79 -6.40
CA ASP A 3 10.73 -32.12 -7.14
C ASP A 3 10.36 -30.82 -6.44
N ILE A 4 10.69 -29.69 -7.10
CA ILE A 4 10.10 -28.40 -6.78
C ILE A 4 8.70 -28.44 -7.38
N THR A 5 7.76 -29.01 -6.62
CA THR A 5 6.35 -28.80 -6.86
C THR A 5 6.10 -27.33 -6.59
N THR A 6 6.16 -26.52 -7.64
CA THR A 6 5.66 -25.15 -7.64
C THR A 6 4.18 -25.25 -7.28
N LYS A 7 3.89 -25.20 -5.97
CA LYS A 7 2.57 -24.96 -5.43
C LYS A 7 2.19 -23.61 -6.04
N THR A 8 1.41 -23.66 -7.12
CA THR A 8 0.69 -22.52 -7.68
C THR A 8 0.18 -21.74 -6.48
N ALA A 9 0.79 -20.58 -6.23
CA ALA A 9 0.38 -19.71 -5.14
C ALA A 9 -1.12 -19.56 -5.30
N LEU A 10 -1.86 -20.10 -4.34
CA LEU A 10 -3.30 -19.98 -4.27
C LEU A 10 -3.59 -18.51 -4.49
N ARG A 11 -4.16 -18.20 -5.65
CA ARG A 11 -4.79 -16.92 -5.91
C ARG A 11 -5.97 -16.88 -4.96
N ASN A 12 -5.68 -16.57 -3.71
CA ASN A 12 -6.65 -16.38 -2.66
C ASN A 12 -7.31 -15.05 -2.98
N ASP A 13 -8.53 -15.13 -3.54
CA ASP A 13 -9.46 -14.01 -3.81
C ASP A 13 -9.93 -13.28 -2.52
N TYR A 14 -9.09 -13.23 -1.48
CA TYR A 14 -9.43 -12.68 -0.15
C TYR A 14 -8.63 -11.40 0.20
N THR A 15 -7.68 -11.00 -0.64
CA THR A 15 -6.96 -9.73 -0.55
C THR A 15 -7.52 -8.79 -1.63
N PRO A 16 -7.91 -7.53 -1.35
CA PRO A 16 -7.81 -6.50 -2.37
C PRO A 16 -6.34 -6.55 -2.82
N GLY A 17 -6.12 -6.95 -4.07
CA GLY A 17 -4.77 -7.13 -4.59
C GLY A 17 -4.00 -5.83 -4.50
N PRO A 18 -2.66 -5.86 -4.56
CA PRO A 18 -1.91 -4.63 -4.68
C PRO A 18 -2.41 -3.86 -5.90
N PHE A 19 -2.62 -2.57 -5.73
CA PHE A 19 -3.02 -1.70 -6.82
C PHE A 19 -2.02 -0.56 -6.98
N THR A 20 -1.96 -0.01 -8.18
CA THR A 20 -1.08 1.11 -8.51
C THR A 20 -1.91 2.22 -9.09
N ALA A 21 -1.64 3.45 -8.66
CA ALA A 21 -2.25 4.65 -9.19
C ALA A 21 -1.17 5.69 -9.50
N SER A 22 -1.52 6.64 -10.36
CA SER A 22 -0.64 7.76 -10.70
C SER A 22 -1.30 9.10 -10.41
N PHE A 23 -0.48 10.08 -10.05
CA PHE A 23 -0.89 11.45 -9.78
C PHE A 23 0.00 12.39 -10.57
N LYS A 24 -0.59 13.28 -11.36
CA LYS A 24 0.16 14.31 -12.08
C LYS A 24 -0.02 15.64 -11.36
N LYS A 25 1.09 16.25 -10.97
CA LYS A 25 1.14 17.59 -10.36
C LYS A 25 2.19 18.39 -11.11
N ASP A 26 1.77 19.50 -11.71
CA ASP A 26 2.63 20.33 -12.56
C ASP A 26 3.29 19.50 -13.69
N THR A 27 4.63 19.41 -13.67
CA THR A 27 5.43 18.61 -14.60
C THR A 27 5.73 17.20 -14.09
N ASP A 28 5.43 16.93 -12.83
CA ASP A 28 5.81 15.70 -12.14
C ASP A 28 4.70 14.65 -12.21
N LEU A 29 5.13 13.39 -12.33
CA LEU A 29 4.26 12.24 -12.33
C LEU A 29 4.69 11.29 -11.22
N PHE A 30 3.79 11.13 -10.25
CA PHE A 30 3.97 10.27 -9.10
C PHE A 30 3.34 8.92 -9.40
N TYR A 31 4.06 7.85 -9.12
CA TYR A 31 3.55 6.48 -9.20
C TYR A 31 3.57 5.89 -7.81
N THR A 32 2.41 5.40 -7.35
CA THR A 32 2.30 4.80 -6.01
C THR A 32 1.61 3.44 -6.10
N SER A 33 2.26 2.43 -5.53
CA SER A 33 1.69 1.11 -5.31
C SER A 33 1.26 0.96 -3.86
N PHE A 34 0.08 0.41 -3.65
CA PHE A 34 -0.56 0.24 -2.35
C PHE A 34 -0.70 -1.26 -2.04
N PHE A 35 -0.29 -1.66 -0.86
CA PHE A 35 -0.30 -3.05 -0.41
C PHE A 35 -1.01 -3.13 0.94
N HIS A 36 -2.01 -4.01 1.05
CA HIS A 36 -2.55 -4.36 2.37
C HIS A 36 -1.47 -5.05 3.19
N GLU A 37 -1.14 -4.50 4.35
CA GLU A 37 -0.20 -5.14 5.23
C GLU A 37 -0.84 -6.40 5.85
N ALA A 38 -0.08 -7.49 5.75
CA ALA A 38 -0.44 -8.78 6.26
C ALA A 38 0.72 -9.39 7.03
N ARG A 39 0.39 -10.20 8.04
CA ARG A 39 1.32 -11.04 8.78
C ARG A 39 0.86 -12.49 8.73
N LEU A 40 1.79 -13.41 8.92
CA LEU A 40 1.46 -14.82 9.16
C LEU A 40 1.11 -14.99 10.64
N GLY A 41 -0.10 -15.48 10.92
CA GLY A 41 -0.53 -15.83 12.27
C GLY A 41 0.14 -17.12 12.76
N GLU A 42 0.03 -17.40 14.05
CA GLU A 42 0.50 -18.65 14.68
C GLU A 42 -0.17 -19.90 14.08
N ASP A 43 -1.35 -19.72 13.48
CA ASP A 43 -2.12 -20.75 12.77
C ASP A 43 -1.77 -20.88 11.27
N GLU A 44 -0.64 -20.28 10.84
CA GLU A 44 -0.19 -20.22 9.45
C GLU A 44 -1.18 -19.53 8.50
N ARG A 45 -2.13 -18.76 9.01
CA ARG A 45 -3.07 -17.98 8.19
C ARG A 45 -2.60 -16.54 8.01
N ILE A 46 -2.92 -15.98 6.85
CA ILE A 46 -2.71 -14.57 6.57
C ILE A 46 -3.68 -13.74 7.41
N GLN A 47 -3.15 -12.79 8.18
CA GLN A 47 -3.91 -11.83 8.97
C GLN A 47 -3.57 -10.42 8.52
N PHE A 48 -4.56 -9.64 8.09
CA PHE A 48 -4.36 -8.23 7.78
C PHE A 48 -4.29 -7.40 9.06
N THR A 49 -3.40 -6.42 9.06
CA THR A 49 -3.22 -5.52 10.20
C THR A 49 -4.16 -4.31 10.16
N GLY A 50 -4.83 -4.09 9.03
CA GLY A 50 -5.61 -2.87 8.77
C GLY A 50 -4.77 -1.68 8.30
N ARG A 51 -3.45 -1.84 8.17
CA ARG A 51 -2.55 -0.83 7.58
C ARG A 51 -2.36 -1.05 6.09
N ILE A 52 -2.01 0.02 5.39
CA ILE A 52 -1.61 -0.01 3.98
C ILE A 52 -0.16 0.45 3.89
N LEU A 53 0.68 -0.34 3.23
CA LEU A 53 2.00 0.08 2.79
C LEU A 53 1.85 0.80 1.45
N ALA A 54 2.32 2.04 1.39
CA ALA A 54 2.43 2.81 0.16
C ALA A 54 3.90 2.90 -0.26
N VAL A 55 4.18 2.53 -1.51
CA VAL A 55 5.50 2.66 -2.14
C VAL A 55 5.36 3.63 -3.29
N MET A 56 5.94 4.82 -3.12
CA MET A 56 5.84 5.93 -4.07
C MET A 56 7.20 6.20 -4.73
N LEU A 57 7.20 6.40 -6.04
CA LEU A 57 8.33 6.97 -6.77
C LEU A 57 8.17 8.49 -6.86
N HIS A 58 8.88 9.21 -5.99
CA HIS A 58 8.88 10.66 -5.89
C HIS A 58 10.04 11.25 -6.73
N PRO A 59 9.82 12.24 -7.60
CA PRO A 59 10.87 12.77 -8.49
C PRO A 59 12.07 13.37 -7.74
N GLN A 60 11.81 14.07 -6.63
CA GLN A 60 12.81 14.75 -5.81
C GLN A 60 13.40 13.85 -4.70
N HIS A 61 12.60 12.95 -4.14
CA HIS A 61 12.98 12.14 -2.96
C HIS A 61 13.30 10.68 -3.29
N GLY A 62 13.14 10.24 -4.54
CA GLY A 62 13.32 8.85 -4.93
C GLY A 62 12.20 7.96 -4.40
N THR A 63 12.51 6.75 -3.97
CA THR A 63 11.51 5.82 -3.42
C THR A 63 11.13 6.24 -2.00
N VAL A 64 9.89 6.68 -1.82
CA VAL A 64 9.28 6.99 -0.53
C VAL A 64 8.41 5.82 -0.12
N VAL A 65 8.65 5.29 1.09
CA VAL A 65 7.92 4.13 1.63
C VAL A 65 7.33 4.50 2.97
N PHE A 66 6.02 4.32 3.12
CA PHE A 66 5.31 4.74 4.33
C PHE A 66 4.09 3.87 4.58
N TYR A 67 3.69 3.80 5.85
CA TYR A 67 2.48 3.12 6.28
C TYR A 67 1.36 4.11 6.51
N LEU A 68 0.16 3.72 6.10
CA LEU A 68 -1.09 4.43 6.35
C LEU A 68 -1.98 3.59 7.26
N GLN A 69 -2.60 4.24 8.24
CA GLN A 69 -3.62 3.67 9.12
C GLN A 69 -4.94 4.41 8.94
N ASN A 70 -6.05 3.69 9.04
CA ASN A 70 -7.38 4.31 8.98
C ASN A 70 -7.74 4.88 10.37
N ASN A 71 -8.03 6.17 10.41
CA ASN A 71 -8.53 6.88 11.56
C ASN A 71 -9.88 7.50 11.21
N ASP A 72 -10.97 6.88 11.66
CA ASP A 72 -12.35 7.31 11.42
C ASP A 72 -12.68 7.61 9.95
N GLY A 73 -12.22 6.75 9.04
CA GLY A 73 -12.47 6.87 7.60
C GLY A 73 -11.42 7.66 6.83
N LYS A 74 -10.44 8.27 7.51
CA LYS A 74 -9.29 8.93 6.87
C LYS A 74 -8.01 8.12 7.05
N TRP A 75 -7.30 7.87 5.95
CA TRP A 75 -5.97 7.27 5.95
C TRP A 75 -4.93 8.32 6.33
N VAL A 76 -4.23 8.10 7.43
CA VAL A 76 -3.18 9.00 7.94
C VAL A 76 -1.86 8.25 8.05
N PRO A 77 -0.71 8.92 7.89
CA PRO A 77 0.59 8.31 8.13
C PRO A 77 0.66 7.68 9.52
N ASP A 78 1.24 6.50 9.61
CA ASP A 78 1.57 5.89 10.90
C ASP A 78 2.62 6.77 11.62
N ASN A 79 2.47 6.90 12.95
CA ASN A 79 3.11 7.92 13.80
C ASN A 79 4.65 7.85 13.84
N ASN A 80 5.24 6.84 13.21
CA ASN A 80 6.68 6.58 13.20
C ASN A 80 7.38 6.97 11.88
N THR A 81 6.69 7.68 10.99
CA THR A 81 7.25 8.04 9.67
C THR A 81 7.09 9.54 9.40
N ASP A 82 8.20 10.27 9.38
CA ASP A 82 8.26 11.52 8.60
C ASP A 82 8.30 11.08 7.13
N THR A 83 7.14 11.14 6.47
CA THR A 83 7.01 10.64 5.11
C THR A 83 7.66 11.57 4.10
N GLY A 84 7.90 12.85 4.44
CA GLY A 84 8.29 13.87 3.49
C GLY A 84 7.24 14.12 2.40
N ILE A 85 6.00 13.64 2.58
CA ILE A 85 4.93 13.70 1.58
C ILE A 85 4.11 14.95 1.80
N GLU A 86 3.89 15.68 0.73
CA GLU A 86 3.07 16.88 0.74
C GLU A 86 1.59 16.54 1.03
N PRO A 87 0.85 17.44 1.72
CA PRO A 87 -0.53 17.18 2.10
C PRO A 87 -1.46 16.77 0.94
N ASP A 88 -1.24 17.32 -0.26
CA ASP A 88 -2.05 17.02 -1.43
C ASP A 88 -1.80 15.61 -2.00
N LEU A 89 -0.57 15.09 -1.89
CA LEU A 89 -0.27 13.70 -2.21
C LEU A 89 -0.93 12.74 -1.21
N LEU A 90 -0.95 13.10 0.08
CA LEU A 90 -1.64 12.30 1.10
C LEU A 90 -3.15 12.29 0.89
N ASP A 91 -3.75 13.43 0.55
CA ASP A 91 -5.17 13.52 0.22
C ASP A 91 -5.49 12.72 -1.06
N TRP A 92 -4.62 12.78 -2.08
CA TRP A 92 -4.75 11.92 -3.25
C TRP A 92 -4.67 10.42 -2.90
N CYS A 93 -3.72 10.01 -2.06
CA CYS A 93 -3.63 8.63 -1.58
C CYS A 93 -4.93 8.17 -0.91
N ASN A 94 -5.52 9.03 -0.07
CA ASN A 94 -6.82 8.78 0.56
C ASN A 94 -7.90 8.49 -0.47
N GLU A 95 -8.03 9.34 -1.50
CA GLU A 95 -9.02 9.14 -2.55
C GLU A 95 -8.85 7.81 -3.29
N GLN A 96 -7.61 7.43 -3.62
CA GLN A 96 -7.36 6.18 -4.33
C GLN A 96 -7.70 4.97 -3.47
N ILE A 97 -7.33 5.00 -2.20
CA ILE A 97 -7.65 3.92 -1.27
C ILE A 97 -9.17 3.82 -1.08
N SER A 98 -9.87 4.93 -0.84
CA SER A 98 -11.33 4.92 -0.69
C SER A 98 -12.06 4.39 -1.93
N LYS A 99 -11.59 4.70 -3.14
CA LYS A 99 -12.14 4.16 -4.40
C LYS A 99 -11.90 2.66 -4.57
N HIS A 100 -10.81 2.14 -4.00
CA HIS A 100 -10.43 0.73 -4.16
C HIS A 100 -10.99 -0.18 -3.05
N LEU A 101 -11.39 0.41 -1.92
CA LEU A 101 -11.98 -0.31 -0.79
C LEU A 101 -13.51 -0.20 -0.71
N SER A 102 -14.13 0.63 -1.56
CA SER A 102 -15.59 0.72 -1.76
C SER A 102 -16.11 -0.35 -2.71
#